data_AF-A0A847M6G7-F1
#
_entry.id   AF-A0A847M6G7-F1
#
_cell.length_a   1.000
_cell.length_b   1.000
_cell.length_c   1.000
_cell.angle_alpha   90.00
_cell.angle_beta   90.00
_cell.angle_gamma   90.00
#
_symmetry.space_group_name_H-M   'P 1'
#
loop_
_entity.id
_entity.type
_entity.pdbx_description
1 polymer ?
#
loop_
_entity_poly.entity_id
_entity_poly.type
_entity_poly.pdbx_seq_one_letter_code
_entity_poly.pdbx_strand_id
1 'polypeptide(L)'
;MFRFVTVLAMLAAMVMVVGAATADEIVSVYVDGKRADVKPAARVRNGKSYAPLRDISEALGADVEWHAASQTAAICRGNACTSVRRSDGIVVDNQMLVPLRLLGEALGAKVQWDPGLRAVMISTK
;
A
#
# COMPACT_ATOMS: atom_id res chain seq x y z
N MET A 1 53.98 -34.86 -30.09
CA MET A 1 52.57 -34.62 -30.48
C MET A 1 51.73 -34.71 -29.21
N PHE A 2 50.88 -33.70 -28.92
CA PHE A 2 49.98 -33.54 -27.73
C PHE A 2 50.67 -33.37 -26.36
N ARG A 3 50.99 -32.15 -25.88
CA ARG A 3 50.16 -31.13 -25.17
C ARG A 3 49.34 -31.66 -23.99
N PHE A 4 49.82 -31.44 -22.76
CA PHE A 4 48.99 -31.27 -21.56
C PHE A 4 49.31 -29.91 -20.96
N VAL A 5 48.46 -28.92 -21.25
CA VAL A 5 48.49 -27.59 -20.63
C VAL A 5 47.54 -27.64 -19.45
N THR A 6 48.07 -27.65 -18.23
CA THR A 6 47.33 -27.39 -17.00
C THR A 6 47.21 -25.88 -16.80
N VAL A 7 46.00 -25.34 -16.87
CA VAL A 7 45.61 -24.00 -16.43
C VAL A 7 44.34 -24.19 -15.60
N LEU A 8 44.45 -24.25 -14.27
CA LEU A 8 44.38 -23.13 -13.32
C LEU A 8 42.99 -22.48 -13.25
N ALA A 9 42.28 -22.80 -12.16
CA ALA A 9 41.34 -21.98 -11.40
C ALA A 9 40.30 -21.13 -12.16
N MET A 10 39.06 -21.62 -12.24
CA MET A 10 37.88 -20.77 -12.07
C MET A 10 36.79 -21.57 -11.33
N LEU A 11 36.86 -21.55 -10.01
CA LEU A 11 35.69 -21.79 -9.15
C LEU A 11 34.78 -20.58 -9.37
N ALA A 12 33.87 -20.67 -10.34
CA ALA A 12 32.78 -19.72 -10.46
C ALA A 12 31.84 -19.96 -9.27
N ALA A 13 32.12 -19.30 -8.14
CA ALA A 13 31.16 -19.13 -7.08
C ALA A 13 30.02 -18.26 -7.63
N MET A 14 29.04 -18.91 -8.26
CA MET A 14 27.79 -18.29 -8.65
C MET A 14 27.03 -18.00 -7.36
N VAL A 15 27.28 -16.82 -6.77
CA VAL A 15 26.50 -16.31 -5.66
C VAL A 15 25.13 -15.97 -6.22
N MET A 16 24.18 -16.90 -6.06
CA MET A 16 22.77 -16.59 -6.27
C MET A 16 22.37 -15.61 -5.18
N VAL A 17 22.26 -14.32 -5.53
CA VAL A 17 21.59 -13.33 -4.69
C VAL A 17 20.11 -13.69 -4.72
N VAL A 18 19.68 -14.48 -3.74
CA VAL A 18 18.26 -14.73 -3.50
C VAL A 18 17.67 -13.41 -2.99
N GLY A 19 16.94 -12.70 -3.86
CA GLY A 19 16.18 -11.53 -3.44
C GLY A 19 15.10 -11.95 -2.46
N ALA A 20 15.24 -11.57 -1.19
CA ALA A 20 14.19 -11.77 -0.20
C ALA A 20 12.95 -10.96 -0.59
N ALA A 21 11.84 -11.64 -0.85
CA ALA A 21 10.55 -10.97 -0.98
C ALA A 21 10.20 -10.39 0.41
N THR A 22 10.09 -9.06 0.50
CA THR A 22 9.71 -8.42 1.75
C THR A 22 8.24 -8.70 2.03
N ALA A 23 7.93 -9.37 3.13
CA ALA A 23 6.56 -9.55 3.60
C ALA A 23 5.88 -8.19 3.87
N ASP A 24 4.54 -8.17 3.80
CA ASP A 24 3.76 -6.98 4.13
C ASP A 24 3.98 -6.59 5.60
N GLU A 25 4.40 -5.36 5.86
CA GLU A 25 4.57 -4.82 7.20
C GLU A 25 3.24 -4.26 7.68
N ILE A 26 2.68 -4.75 8.80
CA ILE A 26 1.48 -4.16 9.40
C ILE A 26 1.82 -2.83 10.08
N VAL A 27 1.06 -1.78 9.76
CA VAL A 27 1.28 -0.42 10.29
C VAL A 27 0.01 0.15 10.89
N SER A 28 0.20 1.07 11.83
CA SER A 28 -0.91 1.84 12.39
C SER A 28 -1.25 3.02 11.49
N VAL A 29 -2.53 3.40 11.45
CA VAL A 29 -2.99 4.63 10.76
C VAL A 29 -3.64 5.54 11.77
N TYR A 30 -3.33 6.82 11.68
CA TYR A 30 -3.95 7.88 12.47
C TYR A 30 -4.61 8.88 11.53
N VAL A 31 -5.85 9.26 11.84
CA VAL A 31 -6.62 10.28 11.12
C VAL A 31 -6.89 11.40 12.11
N ASP A 32 -6.41 12.61 11.79
CA ASP A 32 -6.54 13.81 12.63
C ASP A 32 -6.13 13.56 14.10
N GLY A 33 -5.00 12.87 14.28
CA GLY A 33 -4.41 12.54 15.58
C GLY A 33 -5.08 11.36 16.31
N LYS A 34 -6.17 10.81 15.79
CA LYS A 34 -6.86 9.64 16.36
C LYS A 34 -6.46 8.36 15.63
N ARG A 35 -6.14 7.31 16.38
CA ARG A 35 -5.86 5.99 15.81
C ARG A 35 -7.12 5.44 15.13
N ALA A 36 -7.01 5.06 13.87
CA ALA A 36 -8.08 4.39 13.14
C ALA A 36 -8.08 2.87 13.46
N ASP A 37 -9.25 2.32 13.80
CA ASP A 37 -9.45 0.87 13.86
C ASP A 37 -9.89 0.38 12.48
N VAL A 38 -8.94 -0.19 11.73
CA VAL A 38 -9.16 -0.61 10.34
C VAL A 38 -9.05 -2.13 10.24
N LYS A 39 -9.99 -2.75 9.51
CA LYS A 39 -10.08 -4.21 9.40
C LYS A 39 -10.34 -4.61 7.94
N PRO A 40 -9.34 -5.18 7.24
CA PRO A 40 -8.09 -5.72 7.79
C PRO A 40 -7.05 -4.63 8.06
N ALA A 41 -6.03 -4.98 8.83
CA ALA A 41 -5.00 -4.03 9.22
C ALA A 41 -4.30 -3.38 8.01
N ALA A 42 -4.01 -2.08 8.14
CA ALA A 42 -3.20 -1.35 7.19
C ALA A 42 -1.79 -1.93 7.13
N ARG A 43 -1.15 -1.78 5.97
CA ARG A 43 0.15 -2.41 5.70
C ARG A 43 1.01 -1.64 4.74
N VAL A 44 2.32 -1.83 4.82
CA VAL A 44 3.28 -1.38 3.82
C VAL A 44 3.68 -2.58 2.96
N ARG A 45 3.49 -2.45 1.65
CA ARG A 45 3.88 -3.44 0.65
C ARG A 45 4.63 -2.75 -0.48
N ASN A 46 5.82 -3.21 -0.81
CA ASN A 46 6.66 -2.62 -1.86
C ASN A 46 6.84 -1.10 -1.71
N GLY A 47 7.07 -0.62 -0.48
CA GLY A 47 7.25 0.79 -0.17
C GLY A 47 5.99 1.66 -0.27
N LYS A 48 4.81 1.06 -0.45
CA LYS A 48 3.51 1.77 -0.49
C LYS A 48 2.68 1.38 0.73
N SER A 49 2.11 2.37 1.41
CA SER A 49 1.17 2.16 2.50
C SER A 49 -0.25 1.96 1.95
N TYR A 50 -0.89 0.89 2.38
CA TYR A 50 -2.22 0.46 2.00
C TYR A 50 -3.11 0.39 3.23
N ALA A 51 -4.37 0.79 3.10
CA ALA A 51 -5.38 0.62 4.14
C ALA A 51 -6.75 0.36 3.50
N PRO A 52 -7.71 -0.20 4.26
CA PRO A 52 -9.07 -0.41 3.77
C PRO A 52 -9.67 0.89 3.26
N LEU A 53 -10.15 0.84 2.01
CA LEU A 53 -10.71 1.99 1.34
C LEU A 53 -11.85 2.63 2.15
N ARG A 54 -12.81 1.79 2.57
CA ARG A 54 -14.01 2.23 3.28
C ARG A 54 -13.68 2.86 4.63
N ASP A 55 -12.93 2.15 5.48
CA ASP A 55 -12.62 2.62 6.83
C ASP A 55 -11.92 3.99 6.82
N ILE A 56 -10.96 4.19 5.91
CA ILE A 56 -10.23 5.46 5.81
C ILE A 56 -11.10 6.56 5.19
N SER A 57 -11.89 6.26 4.16
CA SER A 57 -12.81 7.22 3.57
C SER A 57 -13.85 7.70 4.58
N GLU A 58 -14.46 6.79 5.34
CA GLU A 58 -15.45 7.12 6.38
C GLU A 58 -14.82 7.92 7.53
N ALA A 59 -13.60 7.56 7.95
CA ALA A 59 -12.85 8.34 8.94
C ALA A 59 -12.53 9.77 8.47
N LEU A 60 -12.45 10.00 7.15
CA LEU A 60 -12.27 11.31 6.53
C LEU A 60 -13.60 12.02 6.18
N GLY A 61 -14.72 11.45 6.62
CA GLY A 61 -16.06 12.00 6.42
C GLY A 61 -16.62 11.81 5.00
N ALA A 62 -16.12 10.80 4.26
CA ALA A 62 -16.57 10.49 2.91
C ALA A 62 -17.37 9.18 2.85
N ASP A 63 -18.41 9.17 2.03
CA ASP A 63 -19.20 7.97 1.70
C ASP A 63 -18.54 7.18 0.58
N VAL A 64 -18.71 5.85 0.60
CA VAL A 64 -18.15 4.94 -0.43
C VAL A 64 -19.23 4.02 -1.00
N GLU A 65 -19.46 4.14 -2.31
CA GLU A 65 -20.35 3.30 -3.10
C GLU A 65 -19.55 2.42 -4.08
N TRP A 66 -19.88 1.13 -4.16
CA TRP A 66 -19.23 0.21 -5.10
C TRP A 66 -20.08 -0.02 -6.34
N HIS A 67 -19.51 0.23 -7.52
CA HIS A 67 -20.12 -0.07 -8.81
C HIS A 67 -19.49 -1.32 -9.41
N ALA A 68 -20.19 -2.45 -9.28
CA ALA A 68 -19.69 -3.76 -9.72
C ALA A 68 -19.43 -3.83 -11.23
N ALA A 69 -20.30 -3.22 -12.05
CA ALA A 69 -20.19 -3.25 -13.51
C ALA A 69 -18.90 -2.60 -14.03
N SER A 70 -18.45 -1.51 -13.38
CA SER A 70 -17.24 -0.77 -13.74
C SER A 70 -16.05 -1.09 -12.82
N GLN A 71 -16.22 -2.00 -11.86
CA GLN A 71 -15.23 -2.34 -10.83
C GLN A 71 -14.58 -1.10 -10.18
N THR A 72 -15.43 -0.14 -9.82
CA THR A 72 -15.00 1.16 -9.34
C THR A 72 -15.73 1.52 -8.05
N ALA A 73 -14.99 2.07 -7.09
CA ALA A 73 -15.56 2.68 -5.90
C ALA A 73 -15.70 4.19 -6.13
N ALA A 74 -16.92 4.71 -6.02
CA ALA A 74 -17.19 6.13 -5.91
C ALA A 74 -17.01 6.56 -4.45
N ILE A 75 -16.26 7.63 -4.23
CA ILE A 75 -15.97 8.19 -2.91
C ILE A 75 -16.45 9.63 -2.93
N CYS A 76 -17.36 10.02 -2.04
CA CYS A 76 -17.97 11.35 -2.04
C CYS A 76 -17.86 12.00 -0.66
N ARG A 77 -17.41 13.26 -0.61
CA ARG A 77 -17.45 14.10 0.60
C ARG A 77 -18.17 15.41 0.28
N GLY A 78 -19.40 15.55 0.78
CA GLY A 78 -20.29 16.64 0.37
C GLY A 78 -20.56 16.57 -1.13
N ASN A 79 -20.31 17.66 -1.86
CA ASN A 79 -20.54 17.72 -3.31
C ASN A 79 -19.33 17.26 -4.16
N ALA A 80 -18.21 16.90 -3.52
CA ALA A 80 -17.01 16.44 -4.21
C ALA A 80 -16.99 14.91 -4.27
N CYS A 81 -16.94 14.35 -5.47
CA CYS A 81 -16.85 12.91 -5.70
C CYS A 81 -15.64 12.57 -6.56
N THR A 82 -15.06 11.41 -6.30
CA THR A 82 -13.93 10.84 -7.03
C THR A 82 -14.08 9.34 -7.14
N SER A 83 -13.37 8.72 -8.08
CA SER A 83 -13.53 7.30 -8.38
C SER A 83 -12.19 6.57 -8.30
N VAL A 84 -12.16 5.44 -7.59
CA VAL A 84 -10.98 4.57 -7.47
C VAL A 84 -11.28 3.21 -8.08
N ARG A 85 -10.44 2.74 -8.99
CA ARG A 85 -10.64 1.46 -9.68
C ARG A 85 -10.13 0.32 -8.81
N ARG A 86 -10.73 -0.87 -8.95
CA ARG A 86 -10.26 -2.10 -8.29
C ARG A 86 -8.78 -2.39 -8.54
N SER A 87 -8.29 -2.02 -9.74
CA SER A 87 -6.91 -2.20 -10.18
C SER A 87 -5.91 -1.31 -9.44
N ASP A 88 -6.37 -0.24 -8.80
CA ASP A 88 -5.51 0.73 -8.11
C ASP A 88 -5.11 0.25 -6.71
N GLY A 89 -5.78 -0.80 -6.22
CA GLY A 89 -5.59 -1.39 -4.91
C GLY A 89 -5.22 -2.87 -4.95
N ILE A 90 -5.17 -3.46 -3.76
CA ILE A 90 -5.04 -4.90 -3.52
C ILE A 90 -6.28 -5.36 -2.74
N VAL A 91 -6.64 -6.64 -2.85
CA VAL A 91 -7.73 -7.20 -2.05
C VAL A 91 -7.13 -8.12 -0.99
N VAL A 92 -7.47 -7.86 0.27
CA VAL A 92 -7.08 -8.67 1.43
C VAL A 92 -8.33 -8.92 2.27
N ASP A 93 -8.56 -10.15 2.68
CA ASP A 93 -9.71 -10.54 3.52
C ASP A 93 -11.04 -10.01 2.98
N ASN A 94 -11.22 -10.14 1.66
CA ASN A 94 -12.40 -9.67 0.92
C ASN A 94 -12.63 -8.14 0.96
N GLN A 95 -11.66 -7.37 1.44
CA GLN A 95 -11.68 -5.92 1.45
C GLN A 95 -10.66 -5.33 0.47
N MET A 96 -11.06 -4.24 -0.19
CA MET A 96 -10.19 -3.48 -1.07
C MET A 96 -9.32 -2.52 -0.25
N LEU A 97 -8.02 -2.72 -0.32
CA LEU A 97 -7.01 -1.87 0.26
C LEU A 97 -6.41 -1.01 -0.83
N VAL A 98 -6.30 0.28 -0.59
CA VAL A 98 -5.83 1.25 -1.58
C VAL A 98 -4.62 2.00 -1.06
N PRO A 99 -3.73 2.49 -1.94
CA PRO A 99 -2.62 3.34 -1.53
C PRO A 99 -3.15 4.58 -0.80
N LEU A 100 -2.71 4.77 0.45
CA LEU A 100 -3.19 5.87 1.28
C LEU A 100 -2.93 7.24 0.65
N ARG A 101 -1.82 7.39 -0.08
CA ARG A 101 -1.51 8.64 -0.81
C ARG A 101 -2.56 8.98 -1.87
N LEU A 102 -3.05 7.97 -2.60
CA LEU A 102 -4.10 8.15 -3.60
C LEU A 102 -5.40 8.61 -2.94
N LEU A 103 -5.76 8.04 -1.78
CA LEU A 103 -6.91 8.53 -1.00
C LEU A 103 -6.72 9.96 -0.51
N GLY A 104 -5.53 10.29 0.00
CA GLY A 104 -5.21 11.63 0.45
C GLY A 104 -5.38 12.67 -0.66
N GLU A 105 -4.85 12.40 -1.85
CA GLU A 105 -5.03 13.25 -3.02
C GLU A 105 -6.50 13.40 -3.40
N ALA A 106 -7.25 12.29 -3.43
CA ALA A 106 -8.63 12.25 -3.83
C ALA A 106 -9.57 13.00 -2.86
N LEU A 107 -9.23 13.06 -1.56
CA LEU A 107 -10.03 13.68 -0.50
C LEU A 107 -9.44 15.00 0.02
N GLY A 108 -8.34 15.47 -0.56
CA GLY A 108 -7.64 16.68 -0.10
C GLY A 108 -7.01 16.55 1.30
N ALA A 109 -6.71 15.31 1.73
CA ALA A 109 -6.05 15.02 2.99
C ALA A 109 -4.54 14.82 2.79
N LYS A 110 -3.74 15.29 3.75
CA LYS A 110 -2.29 15.12 3.74
C LYS A 110 -1.93 13.78 4.37
N VAL A 111 -1.07 13.00 3.69
CA VAL A 111 -0.58 11.72 4.19
C VAL A 111 0.93 11.80 4.44
N GLN A 112 1.36 11.51 5.67
CA GLN A 112 2.75 11.54 6.09
C GLN A 112 3.12 10.23 6.79
N TRP A 113 4.37 9.80 6.60
CA TRP A 113 4.94 8.70 7.36
C TRP A 113 5.60 9.25 8.62
N ASP A 114 5.29 8.64 9.77
CA ASP A 114 6.03 8.86 11.01
C ASP A 114 7.01 7.69 11.22
N PRO A 115 8.33 7.94 11.12
CA PRO A 115 9.33 6.89 11.29
C PRO A 115 9.52 6.44 12.74
N GLY A 116 9.22 7.29 13.73
CA GLY A 116 9.35 6.95 15.15
C GLY A 116 8.22 6.03 15.61
N LEU A 117 7.01 6.27 15.12
CA LEU A 117 5.82 5.48 15.43
C LEU A 117 5.57 4.33 14.43
N ARG A 118 6.33 4.28 13.32
CA ARG A 118 6.09 3.38 12.17
C ARG A 118 4.62 3.40 11.76
N ALA A 119 4.10 4.60 11.60
CA ALA A 119 2.68 4.84 11.42
C ALA A 119 2.43 5.83 10.30
N VAL A 120 1.25 5.70 9.68
CA VAL A 120 0.79 6.65 8.69
C VAL A 120 -0.10 7.68 9.37
N MET A 121 0.25 8.95 9.20
CA MET A 121 -0.48 10.10 9.70
C MET A 121 -1.27 10.71 8.55
N ILE A 122 -2.58 10.82 8.72
CA ILE A 122 -3.49 11.47 7.79
C ILE A 122 -4.07 12.70 8.48
N SER A 123 -3.98 13.86 7.84
CA SER A 123 -4.59 15.08 8.36
C SER A 123 -5.45 15.79 7.32
N THR A 124 -6.62 16.24 7.74
CA THR A 124 -7.46 17.17 6.98
C THR A 124 -6.95 18.61 7.18
N LYS A 125 -7.15 19.48 6.17
CA LYS A 125 -6.78 20.90 6.26
C LYS A 125 -7.85 21.70 6.99
#